data_AF-A0A525J0Q6-F1
#
_entry.id   AF-A0A525J0Q6-F1
#
_cell.length_a   1.000
_cell.length_b   1.000
_cell.length_c   1.000
_cell.angle_alpha   90.00
_cell.angle_beta   90.00
_cell.angle_gamma   90.00
#
_symmetry.space_group_name_H-M   'P 1'
#
loop_
_entity.id
_entity.type
_entity.pdbx_description
1 polymer ?
#
loop_
_entity_poly.entity_id
_entity_poly.type
_entity_poly.pdbx_seq_one_letter_code
_entity_poly.pdbx_strand_id
1 'polypeptide(L)'
;MSNGVLFVHNNFPGQFRSLAAALVARGVDCAAIGSATSPGVPGVHIGRYALDRGTTPDIFTYAVRAEADLIRGTNAQRIARALKAQGFEPQVIVGHPGWGETVFLDEVWPNARQVLFSEFFYRAHGLDVGFDPEFHRNDEEEQLRVHAKNAVMALALTAADAIVAPTEFQASALPPVFRPLVRVIHEGVDVDAIHPGPAAPFELPDGRIIKPGTPVITYANNHMEPMRGLHIFARALPRLMDQVPEAQVLVFGKEGPRPYGGSPPGGGSWQELIFRDLPLDASRLHFMGKAPHETLLAAFRLSSAHVYYTYPFVLSWSVVEAMASGCYVIGSDTPPLHDAIKDGANGRLLPFFDPHTLSQALIEACRYPRGFDYLRKAARATAVEKFSSRAGAEAWFSLLREMGVQIPEADLPAART
;
A
#
# COMPACT_ATOMS: atom_id res chain seq x y z
N MET A 1 16.81 28.11 16.08
CA MET A 1 15.85 27.31 16.89
C MET A 1 15.34 26.23 15.94
N SER A 2 15.47 24.96 16.31
CA SER A 2 14.97 23.84 15.50
C SER A 2 13.46 23.96 15.44
N ASN A 3 12.91 24.20 14.26
CA ASN A 3 11.50 24.47 14.07
C ASN A 3 10.99 23.54 12.98
N GLY A 4 10.11 22.60 13.35
CA GLY A 4 9.30 21.89 12.36
C GLY A 4 9.73 20.46 12.02
N VAL A 5 9.05 19.93 11.01
CA VAL A 5 9.17 18.54 10.57
C VAL A 5 9.60 18.49 9.11
N LEU A 6 10.64 17.70 8.83
CA LEU A 6 11.06 17.39 7.46
C LEU A 6 10.49 16.04 7.02
N PHE A 7 9.71 16.02 5.94
CA PHE A 7 9.26 14.79 5.32
C PHE A 7 10.20 14.33 4.20
N VAL A 8 10.47 13.03 4.09
CA VAL A 8 11.37 12.49 3.07
C VAL A 8 10.74 11.29 2.39
N HIS A 9 10.35 11.46 1.12
CA HIS A 9 9.76 10.38 0.32
C HIS A 9 9.98 10.63 -1.17
N ASN A 10 10.40 9.61 -1.93
CA ASN A 10 10.71 9.73 -3.36
C ASN A 10 9.54 10.28 -4.19
N ASN A 11 8.31 9.98 -3.77
CA ASN A 11 7.05 10.42 -4.35
C ASN A 11 6.20 11.19 -3.33
N PHE A 12 6.82 12.10 -2.56
CA PHE A 12 6.13 12.84 -1.50
C PHE A 12 4.83 13.51 -2.05
N PRO A 13 3.66 13.28 -1.42
CA PRO A 13 3.54 12.88 -0.02
C PRO A 13 3.55 11.38 0.30
N GLY A 14 3.42 10.47 -0.67
CA GLY A 14 3.33 9.03 -0.37
C GLY A 14 2.36 8.74 0.77
N GLN A 15 2.82 7.97 1.76
CA GLN A 15 2.11 7.62 3.00
C GLN A 15 1.90 8.82 3.95
N PHE A 16 2.63 9.92 3.78
CA PHE A 16 2.64 11.05 4.71
C PHE A 16 1.60 12.15 4.39
N ARG A 17 0.72 11.94 3.41
CA ARG A 17 -0.23 12.98 2.94
C ARG A 17 -1.08 13.55 4.08
N SER A 18 -1.78 12.66 4.78
CA SER A 18 -2.70 13.04 5.85
C SER A 18 -1.95 13.68 7.02
N LEU A 19 -0.80 13.12 7.40
CA LEU A 19 0.03 13.63 8.49
C LEU A 19 0.57 15.04 8.18
N ALA A 20 1.16 15.24 7.00
CA ALA A 20 1.72 16.53 6.61
C ALA A 20 0.64 17.61 6.55
N ALA A 21 -0.52 17.31 5.94
CA ALA A 21 -1.65 18.25 5.90
C ALA A 21 -2.15 18.59 7.31
N ALA A 22 -2.23 17.61 8.21
CA ALA A 22 -2.71 17.81 9.57
C ALA A 22 -1.72 18.56 10.49
N LEU A 23 -0.42 18.46 10.24
CA LEU A 23 0.60 19.28 10.92
C LEU A 23 0.57 20.72 10.44
N VAL A 24 0.51 20.95 9.13
CA VAL A 24 0.37 22.30 8.54
C VAL A 24 -0.89 22.99 9.07
N ALA A 25 -2.01 22.29 9.15
CA ALA A 25 -3.26 22.83 9.69
C ALA A 25 -3.14 23.26 11.17
N ARG A 26 -2.17 22.70 11.91
CA ARG A 26 -1.85 23.08 13.29
C ARG A 26 -0.77 24.15 13.41
N GLY A 27 -0.32 24.72 12.30
CA GLY A 27 0.74 25.72 12.27
C GLY A 27 2.13 25.16 12.55
N VAL A 28 2.35 23.85 12.41
CA VAL A 28 3.69 23.25 12.48
C VAL A 28 4.41 23.53 11.17
N ASP A 29 5.60 24.13 11.26
CA ASP A 29 6.44 24.37 10.10
C ASP A 29 6.87 23.04 9.46
N CYS A 30 6.65 22.88 8.17
CA CYS A 30 6.86 21.62 7.47
C CYS A 30 7.61 21.86 6.17
N ALA A 31 8.67 21.07 5.96
CA ALA A 31 9.35 20.97 4.68
C ALA A 31 9.33 19.52 4.18
N ALA A 32 9.66 19.31 2.92
CA ALA A 32 9.79 17.98 2.33
C ALA A 32 10.97 17.89 1.36
N ILE A 33 11.51 16.69 1.23
CA ILE A 33 12.43 16.28 0.15
C ILE A 33 11.77 15.16 -0.64
N GLY A 34 11.73 15.32 -1.96
CA GLY A 34 11.24 14.29 -2.87
C GLY A 34 11.90 14.35 -4.25
N SER A 35 11.59 13.39 -5.11
CA SER A 35 12.06 13.42 -6.50
C SER A 35 11.42 14.55 -7.31
N ALA A 36 11.95 14.81 -8.51
CA ALA A 36 11.46 15.79 -9.46
C ALA A 36 9.95 15.70 -9.74
N THR A 37 9.34 14.51 -9.66
CA THR A 37 7.91 14.30 -9.93
C THR A 37 7.02 14.32 -8.67
N SER A 38 7.59 14.60 -7.50
CA SER A 38 6.83 14.60 -6.24
C SER A 38 5.75 15.68 -6.25
N PRO A 39 4.46 15.34 -6.09
CA PRO A 39 3.37 16.31 -6.18
C PRO A 39 3.37 17.36 -5.07
N GLY A 40 3.90 17.04 -3.88
CA GLY A 40 3.88 17.96 -2.73
C GLY A 40 2.54 17.99 -1.99
N VAL A 41 2.46 18.85 -0.97
CA VAL A 41 1.26 19.12 -0.16
C VAL A 41 1.16 20.63 0.02
N PRO A 42 -0.03 21.25 -0.14
CA PRO A 42 -0.21 22.68 0.14
C PRO A 42 0.27 23.05 1.54
N GLY A 43 1.06 24.13 1.64
CA GLY A 43 1.64 24.61 2.90
C GLY A 43 2.93 23.88 3.34
N VAL A 44 3.41 22.88 2.60
CA VAL A 44 4.72 22.26 2.84
C VAL A 44 5.72 22.75 1.79
N HIS A 45 6.84 23.34 2.23
CA HIS A 45 7.91 23.72 1.32
C HIS A 45 8.67 22.47 0.85
N ILE A 46 8.69 22.20 -0.46
CA ILE A 46 9.30 20.99 -1.01
C ILE A 46 10.54 21.28 -1.84
N GLY A 47 11.68 20.74 -1.41
CA GLY A 47 12.90 20.64 -2.20
C GLY A 47 12.87 19.38 -3.06
N ARG A 48 13.04 19.54 -4.37
CA ARG A 48 13.03 18.41 -5.32
C ARG A 48 14.42 18.11 -5.84
N TYR A 49 14.80 16.84 -5.82
CA TYR A 49 16.04 16.39 -6.43
C TYR A 49 15.78 15.75 -7.80
N ALA A 50 16.76 15.87 -8.69
CA ALA A 50 16.85 15.09 -9.93
C ALA A 50 18.04 14.14 -9.83
N LEU A 51 17.98 13.02 -10.55
CA LEU A 51 19.11 12.11 -10.66
C LEU A 51 20.04 12.61 -11.76
N ASP A 52 21.30 12.82 -11.40
CA ASP A 52 22.39 13.18 -12.32
C ASP A 52 23.04 11.96 -12.96
N ARG A 53 22.78 10.76 -12.42
CA ARG A 53 23.28 9.49 -12.94
C ARG A 53 22.37 8.31 -12.57
N GLY A 54 22.48 7.24 -13.34
CA GLY A 54 22.01 5.90 -12.97
C GLY A 54 23.08 5.10 -12.22
N THR A 55 22.73 3.85 -11.89
CA THR A 55 23.68 2.85 -11.43
C THR A 55 24.75 2.60 -12.50
N THR A 56 25.98 2.30 -12.07
CA THR A 56 27.10 1.99 -12.95
C THR A 56 26.78 0.75 -13.78
N PRO A 57 26.95 0.79 -15.11
CA PRO A 57 26.84 -0.41 -15.95
C PRO A 57 27.78 -1.51 -15.44
N ASP A 58 27.30 -2.75 -15.41
CA ASP A 58 28.06 -3.93 -14.99
C ASP A 58 28.62 -3.89 -13.55
N ILE A 59 28.08 -3.05 -12.66
CA ILE A 59 28.37 -3.13 -11.22
C ILE A 59 27.97 -4.51 -10.68
N PHE A 60 28.68 -4.96 -9.65
CA PHE A 60 28.37 -6.20 -8.93
C PHE A 60 26.87 -6.31 -8.63
N THR A 61 26.23 -7.41 -9.06
CA THR A 61 24.76 -7.52 -9.15
C THR A 61 24.05 -7.24 -7.82
N TYR A 62 24.64 -7.67 -6.70
CA TYR A 62 24.09 -7.45 -5.35
C TYR A 62 24.28 -6.02 -4.84
N ALA A 63 25.18 -5.24 -5.44
CA ALA A 63 25.40 -3.84 -5.11
C ALA A 63 24.54 -2.86 -5.94
N VAL A 64 23.90 -3.31 -7.02
CA VAL A 64 23.07 -2.46 -7.91
C VAL A 64 22.03 -1.66 -7.11
N ARG A 65 21.30 -2.33 -6.20
CA ARG A 65 20.29 -1.65 -5.39
C ARG A 65 20.92 -0.64 -4.43
N ALA A 66 21.99 -1.02 -3.75
CA ALA A 66 22.68 -0.14 -2.82
C ALA A 66 23.22 1.10 -3.52
N GLU A 67 23.83 0.96 -4.70
CA GLU A 67 24.31 2.11 -5.47
C GLU A 67 23.16 3.04 -5.87
N ALA A 68 22.03 2.50 -6.35
CA ALA A 68 20.85 3.30 -6.68
C ALA A 68 20.33 4.11 -5.47
N ASP A 69 20.30 3.48 -4.29
CA ASP A 69 19.85 4.10 -3.05
C ASP A 69 20.85 5.18 -2.57
N LEU A 70 22.17 4.95 -2.67
CA LEU A 70 23.20 5.94 -2.31
C LEU A 70 23.24 7.13 -3.28
N ILE A 71 22.98 6.92 -4.58
CA ILE A 71 22.83 8.00 -5.56
C ILE A 71 21.63 8.90 -5.18
N ARG A 72 20.49 8.29 -4.82
CA ARG A 72 19.32 9.04 -4.32
C ARG A 72 19.64 9.78 -3.02
N GLY A 73 20.26 9.11 -2.05
CA GLY A 73 20.69 9.70 -0.78
C GLY A 73 21.60 10.91 -0.99
N THR A 74 22.56 10.83 -1.91
CA THR A 74 23.47 11.94 -2.23
C THR A 74 22.72 13.16 -2.78
N ASN A 75 21.76 12.92 -3.68
CA ASN A 75 20.96 14.00 -4.27
C ASN A 75 19.97 14.59 -3.24
N ALA A 76 19.36 13.76 -2.39
CA ALA A 76 18.55 14.23 -1.26
C ALA A 76 19.37 15.06 -0.28
N GLN A 77 20.62 14.67 0.03
CA GLN A 77 21.53 15.43 0.90
C GLN A 77 21.85 16.81 0.32
N ARG A 78 22.04 16.95 -1.01
CA ARG A 78 22.25 18.26 -1.64
C ARG A 78 21.05 19.19 -1.41
N ILE A 79 19.82 18.67 -1.56
CA ILE A 79 18.61 19.43 -1.26
C ILE A 79 18.53 19.78 0.22
N ALA A 80 18.84 18.84 1.12
CA ALA A 80 18.90 19.09 2.55
C ALA A 80 19.87 20.23 2.90
N ARG A 81 21.06 20.26 2.31
CA ARG A 81 22.03 21.36 2.49
C ARG A 81 21.50 22.69 1.96
N ALA A 82 20.76 22.70 0.84
CA ALA A 82 20.13 23.90 0.30
C ALA A 82 19.03 24.43 1.25
N LEU A 83 18.18 23.55 1.79
CA LEU A 83 17.18 23.92 2.80
C LEU A 83 17.85 24.48 4.07
N LYS A 84 18.92 23.84 4.54
CA LYS A 84 19.70 24.33 5.68
C LYS A 84 20.29 25.72 5.43
N ALA A 85 20.84 25.96 4.24
CA ALA A 85 21.36 27.27 3.85
C ALA A 85 20.27 28.36 3.77
N GLN A 86 19.02 27.98 3.54
CA GLN A 86 17.85 28.86 3.61
C GLN A 86 17.31 29.05 5.05
N GLY A 87 17.97 28.45 6.05
CA GLY A 87 17.64 28.61 7.46
C GLY A 87 16.68 27.55 8.02
N PHE A 88 16.30 26.54 7.22
CA PHE A 88 15.45 25.44 7.71
C PHE A 88 16.28 24.47 8.57
N GLU A 89 15.85 24.27 9.81
CA GLU A 89 16.50 23.40 10.80
C GLU A 89 15.42 22.49 11.42
N PRO A 90 15.22 21.26 10.90
CA PRO A 90 14.17 20.39 11.37
C PRO A 90 14.45 19.93 12.79
N GLN A 91 13.39 19.81 13.59
CA GLN A 91 13.46 19.13 14.86
C GLN A 91 13.37 17.61 14.68
N VAL A 92 12.51 17.17 13.75
CA VAL A 92 12.31 15.76 13.41
C VAL A 92 12.32 15.58 11.90
N ILE A 93 12.95 14.50 11.45
CA ILE A 93 12.90 14.01 10.09
C ILE A 93 12.01 12.77 10.06
N VAL A 94 10.92 12.82 9.31
CA VAL A 94 10.02 11.70 9.06
C VAL A 94 10.26 11.20 7.63
N GLY A 95 10.76 9.98 7.47
CA GLY A 95 11.21 9.53 6.15
C GLY A 95 10.97 8.06 5.86
N HIS A 96 10.77 7.72 4.59
CA HIS A 96 10.74 6.33 4.14
C HIS A 96 12.16 5.87 3.76
N PRO A 97 12.77 4.90 4.47
CA PRO A 97 14.17 4.55 4.28
C PRO A 97 14.43 3.61 3.10
N GLY A 98 13.37 3.02 2.52
CA GLY A 98 13.48 1.97 1.51
C GLY A 98 14.12 2.35 0.17
N TRP A 99 14.37 3.64 -0.12
CA TRP A 99 15.00 4.10 -1.36
C TRP A 99 16.28 4.94 -1.16
N GLY A 100 16.74 5.08 0.09
CA GLY A 100 18.03 5.69 0.42
C GLY A 100 18.04 7.20 0.68
N GLU A 101 16.97 7.94 0.43
CA GLU A 101 16.96 9.40 0.63
C GLU A 101 17.28 9.86 2.06
N THR A 102 17.00 9.02 3.05
CA THR A 102 17.23 9.34 4.46
C THR A 102 18.66 9.07 4.93
N VAL A 103 19.45 8.29 4.18
CA VAL A 103 20.69 7.66 4.67
C VAL A 103 21.79 8.63 5.09
N PHE A 104 21.80 9.86 4.56
CA PHE A 104 22.85 10.85 4.81
C PHE A 104 22.35 12.12 5.51
N LEU A 105 21.15 12.10 6.08
CA LEU A 105 20.55 13.32 6.63
C LEU A 105 21.16 13.74 7.97
N ASP A 106 21.73 12.81 8.75
CA ASP A 106 22.48 13.13 9.98
C ASP A 106 23.74 13.95 9.71
N GLU A 107 24.35 13.77 8.53
CA GLU A 107 25.51 14.58 8.08
C GLU A 107 25.13 16.04 7.78
N VAL A 108 23.83 16.33 7.69
CA VAL A 108 23.30 17.69 7.51
C VAL A 108 22.73 18.22 8.82
N TRP A 109 21.96 17.42 9.54
CA TRP A 109 21.29 17.80 10.79
C TRP A 109 21.51 16.76 11.89
N PRO A 110 22.69 16.72 12.52
CA PRO A 110 23.05 15.68 13.50
C PRO A 110 22.24 15.74 14.81
N ASN A 111 21.49 16.82 15.03
CA ASN A 111 20.64 17.00 16.22
C ASN A 111 19.15 16.74 15.93
N ALA A 112 18.77 16.54 14.67
CA ALA A 112 17.39 16.25 14.32
C ALA A 112 17.09 14.79 14.65
N ARG A 113 15.95 14.52 15.28
CA ARG A 113 15.52 13.13 15.54
C ARG A 113 15.02 12.50 14.25
N GLN A 114 15.25 11.21 14.05
CA GLN A 114 14.78 10.48 12.88
C GLN A 114 13.67 9.48 13.22
N VAL A 115 12.51 9.66 12.58
CA VAL A 115 11.40 8.70 12.59
C VAL A 115 11.29 8.07 11.21
N LEU A 116 11.68 6.80 11.09
CA LEU A 116 11.75 6.12 9.80
C LEU A 116 10.55 5.19 9.60
N PHE A 117 9.79 5.43 8.55
CA PHE A 117 8.63 4.62 8.16
C PHE A 117 9.10 3.39 7.38
N SER A 118 9.26 2.25 8.06
CA SER A 118 9.72 1.01 7.46
C SER A 118 8.54 0.13 7.06
N GLU A 119 8.12 0.26 5.80
CA GLU A 119 6.98 -0.47 5.26
C GLU A 119 7.27 -1.98 5.10
N PHE A 120 8.48 -2.35 4.66
CA PHE A 120 8.80 -3.76 4.42
C PHE A 120 10.31 -4.02 4.46
N PHE A 121 10.74 -5.00 5.26
CA PHE A 121 12.10 -5.50 5.27
C PHE A 121 12.18 -6.83 4.52
N TYR A 122 12.88 -6.85 3.39
CA TYR A 122 12.86 -7.98 2.46
C TYR A 122 13.48 -9.24 3.06
N ARG A 123 12.89 -10.41 2.78
CA ARG A 123 13.46 -11.71 3.14
C ARG A 123 13.47 -12.63 1.93
N ALA A 124 14.53 -13.41 1.79
CA ALA A 124 14.66 -14.42 0.74
C ALA A 124 13.70 -15.62 0.93
N HIS A 125 13.14 -15.79 2.14
CA HIS A 125 12.26 -16.88 2.50
C HIS A 125 11.17 -16.44 3.48
N GLY A 126 10.02 -17.11 3.41
CA GLY A 126 8.94 -16.99 4.39
C GLY A 126 8.08 -15.73 4.27
N LEU A 127 8.34 -14.87 3.27
CA LEU A 127 7.51 -13.72 2.92
C LEU A 127 6.97 -13.85 1.49
N ASP A 128 7.17 -12.85 0.63
CA ASP A 128 6.76 -12.84 -0.78
C ASP A 128 7.64 -13.72 -1.67
N VAL A 129 8.95 -13.78 -1.40
CA VAL A 129 9.91 -14.51 -2.21
C VAL A 129 9.76 -16.02 -2.03
N GLY A 130 9.53 -16.72 -3.14
CA GLY A 130 9.32 -18.17 -3.17
C GLY A 130 7.97 -18.62 -2.59
N PHE A 131 7.04 -17.69 -2.31
CA PHE A 131 5.70 -18.04 -1.81
C PHE A 131 4.91 -18.87 -2.84
N ASP A 132 4.94 -18.45 -4.09
CA ASP A 132 4.27 -19.11 -5.21
C ASP A 132 5.30 -19.53 -6.27
N PRO A 133 5.50 -20.84 -6.47
CA PRO A 133 6.50 -21.34 -7.41
C PRO A 133 6.03 -21.33 -8.87
N GLU A 134 4.78 -20.94 -9.16
CA GLU A 134 4.18 -21.12 -10.48
C GLU A 134 4.91 -20.32 -11.57
N PHE A 135 5.20 -19.05 -11.31
CA PHE A 135 5.73 -18.13 -12.33
C PHE A 135 7.19 -17.74 -12.13
N HIS A 136 7.72 -17.91 -10.92
CA HIS A 136 9.07 -17.47 -10.57
C HIS A 136 9.82 -18.59 -9.86
N ARG A 137 11.04 -18.85 -10.31
CA ARG A 137 11.98 -19.73 -9.60
C ARG A 137 12.66 -18.91 -8.52
N ASN A 138 12.75 -19.47 -7.31
CA ASN A 138 13.52 -18.89 -6.21
C ASN A 138 14.89 -19.56 -6.14
N ASP A 139 15.79 -19.19 -7.04
CA ASP A 139 17.18 -19.68 -7.04
C ASP A 139 18.07 -18.92 -6.04
N GLU A 140 19.28 -19.44 -5.81
CA GLU A 140 20.23 -18.87 -4.83
C GLU A 140 20.64 -17.43 -5.20
N GLU A 141 20.79 -17.12 -6.48
CA GLU A 141 21.16 -15.78 -6.94
C GLU A 141 20.05 -14.76 -6.59
N GLU A 142 18.79 -15.10 -6.83
CA GLU A 142 17.65 -14.26 -6.45
C GLU A 142 17.57 -14.07 -4.93
N GLN A 143 17.81 -15.13 -4.14
CA GLN A 143 17.83 -15.06 -2.68
C GLN A 143 18.88 -14.08 -2.16
N LEU A 144 20.11 -14.16 -2.68
CA LEU A 144 21.20 -13.25 -2.33
C LEU A 144 20.87 -11.81 -2.77
N ARG A 145 20.31 -11.64 -3.96
CA ARG A 145 19.89 -10.33 -4.48
C ARG A 145 18.82 -9.70 -3.60
N VAL A 146 17.80 -10.46 -3.19
CA VAL A 146 16.74 -10.00 -2.27
C VAL A 146 17.32 -9.59 -0.93
N HIS A 147 18.23 -10.39 -0.36
CA HIS A 147 18.87 -10.06 0.90
C HIS A 147 19.66 -8.75 0.81
N ALA A 148 20.42 -8.57 -0.28
CA ALA A 148 21.21 -7.38 -0.52
C ALA A 148 20.39 -6.10 -0.73
N LYS A 149 19.10 -6.20 -1.15
CA LYS A 149 18.20 -5.03 -1.26
C LYS A 149 18.09 -4.24 0.04
N ASN A 150 18.29 -4.88 1.19
CA ASN A 150 18.16 -4.24 2.49
C ASN A 150 19.40 -3.41 2.90
N ALA A 151 20.52 -3.45 2.17
CA ALA A 151 21.79 -2.91 2.64
C ALA A 151 21.71 -1.43 3.09
N VAL A 152 21.17 -0.56 2.23
CA VAL A 152 21.09 0.89 2.52
C VAL A 152 19.95 1.22 3.48
N MET A 153 18.84 0.48 3.41
CA MET A 153 17.76 0.62 4.38
C MET A 153 18.22 0.25 5.79
N ALA A 154 18.96 -0.86 5.94
CA ALA A 154 19.52 -1.28 7.23
C ALA A 154 20.50 -0.24 7.78
N LEU A 155 21.34 0.36 6.92
CA LEU A 155 22.19 1.48 7.30
C LEU A 155 21.35 2.67 7.79
N ALA A 156 20.33 3.10 7.04
CA ALA A 156 19.45 4.19 7.45
C ALA A 156 18.75 3.91 8.80
N LEU A 157 18.31 2.67 9.04
CA LEU A 157 17.67 2.28 10.31
C LEU A 157 18.61 2.38 11.52
N THR A 158 19.94 2.37 11.34
CA THR A 158 20.88 2.57 12.47
C THR A 158 20.84 3.99 13.05
N ALA A 159 20.33 4.95 12.28
CA ALA A 159 20.14 6.34 12.69
C ALA A 159 18.75 6.63 13.27
N ALA A 160 17.83 5.66 13.26
CA ALA A 160 16.46 5.89 13.70
C ALA A 160 16.36 6.07 15.22
N ASP A 161 15.68 7.12 15.67
CA ASP A 161 15.20 7.26 17.06
C ASP A 161 13.90 6.51 17.27
N ALA A 162 13.07 6.39 16.23
CA ALA A 162 11.88 5.56 16.19
C ALA A 162 11.66 5.00 14.78
N ILE A 163 11.05 3.82 14.72
CA ILE A 163 10.66 3.18 13.46
C ILE A 163 9.14 3.04 13.45
N VAL A 164 8.49 3.50 12.40
CA VAL A 164 7.05 3.26 12.21
C VAL A 164 6.85 2.13 11.23
N ALA A 165 6.07 1.13 11.64
CA ALA A 165 5.56 0.08 10.76
C ALA A 165 4.03 0.19 10.69
N PRO A 166 3.40 0.00 9.52
CA PRO A 166 1.94 0.16 9.40
C PRO A 166 1.12 -0.88 10.16
N THR A 167 1.64 -2.11 10.26
CA THR A 167 0.94 -3.23 10.88
C THR A 167 1.88 -4.13 11.68
N GLU A 168 1.31 -5.02 12.49
CA GLU A 168 2.07 -5.99 13.29
C GLU A 168 2.85 -6.97 12.40
N PHE A 169 2.25 -7.45 11.30
CA PHE A 169 2.97 -8.25 10.31
C PHE A 169 4.19 -7.50 9.75
N GLN A 170 4.02 -6.25 9.33
CA GLN A 170 5.13 -5.45 8.78
C GLN A 170 6.20 -5.16 9.83
N ALA A 171 5.82 -4.91 11.09
CA ALA A 171 6.76 -4.80 12.21
C ALA A 171 7.54 -6.11 12.43
N SER A 172 6.89 -7.27 12.29
CA SER A 172 7.52 -8.58 12.46
C SER A 172 8.58 -8.90 11.38
N ALA A 173 8.48 -8.27 10.21
CA ALA A 173 9.43 -8.41 9.12
C ALA A 173 10.81 -7.84 9.49
N LEU A 174 10.86 -6.80 10.34
CA LEU A 174 12.10 -6.16 10.75
C LEU A 174 13.03 -7.11 11.53
N PRO A 175 14.36 -6.98 11.34
CA PRO A 175 15.36 -7.65 12.15
C PRO A 175 15.14 -7.41 13.65
N PRO A 176 15.36 -8.41 14.53
CA PRO A 176 15.11 -8.28 15.97
C PRO A 176 15.80 -7.08 16.63
N VAL A 177 16.98 -6.68 16.15
CA VAL A 177 17.74 -5.53 16.66
C VAL A 177 16.99 -4.20 16.54
N PHE A 178 16.11 -4.05 15.54
CA PHE A 178 15.36 -2.82 15.30
C PHE A 178 13.98 -2.80 15.99
N ARG A 179 13.45 -3.98 16.37
CA ARG A 179 12.10 -4.10 16.93
C ARG A 179 11.83 -3.26 18.19
N PRO A 180 12.79 -3.05 19.11
CA PRO A 180 12.57 -2.17 20.28
C PRO A 180 12.24 -0.72 19.93
N LEU A 181 12.64 -0.25 18.73
CA LEU A 181 12.36 1.10 18.24
C LEU A 181 11.00 1.21 17.53
N VAL A 182 10.32 0.09 17.30
CA VAL A 182 9.12 0.06 16.46
C VAL A 182 7.91 0.65 17.20
N ARG A 183 7.11 1.40 16.46
CA ARG A 183 5.74 1.79 16.78
C ARG A 183 4.85 1.34 15.64
N VAL A 184 3.78 0.62 15.94
CA VAL A 184 2.79 0.22 14.94
C VAL A 184 1.80 1.37 14.78
N ILE A 185 1.91 2.10 13.67
CA ILE A 185 1.04 3.24 13.35
C ILE A 185 0.65 3.14 11.88
N HIS A 186 -0.61 2.76 11.64
CA HIS A 186 -1.19 2.76 10.31
C HIS A 186 -1.67 4.17 9.93
N GLU A 187 -1.41 4.58 8.70
CA GLU A 187 -1.71 5.93 8.18
C GLU A 187 -3.21 6.16 8.00
N GLY A 188 -3.92 5.06 7.81
CA GLY A 188 -5.37 4.97 7.79
C GLY A 188 -5.99 5.53 6.51
N VAL A 189 -7.32 5.39 6.43
CA VAL A 189 -8.15 5.92 5.35
C VAL A 189 -9.15 6.91 5.92
N ASP A 190 -9.65 7.83 5.09
CA ASP A 190 -10.71 8.75 5.49
C ASP A 190 -12.03 7.99 5.61
N VAL A 191 -12.28 7.41 6.78
CA VAL A 191 -13.49 6.63 7.04
C VAL A 191 -14.74 7.49 7.06
N ASP A 192 -14.64 8.80 7.26
CA ASP A 192 -15.80 9.70 7.24
C ASP A 192 -16.27 9.95 5.79
N ALA A 193 -15.34 10.09 4.85
CA ALA A 193 -15.63 10.18 3.42
C ALA A 193 -15.92 8.79 2.78
N ILE A 194 -15.19 7.76 3.19
CA ILE A 194 -15.33 6.40 2.69
C ILE A 194 -16.25 5.63 3.63
N HIS A 195 -17.54 5.65 3.33
CA HIS A 195 -18.56 5.00 4.16
C HIS A 195 -19.52 4.15 3.32
N PRO A 196 -20.26 3.21 3.95
CA PRO A 196 -21.32 2.46 3.28
C PRO A 196 -22.39 3.42 2.74
N GLY A 197 -22.98 3.08 1.61
CA GLY A 197 -24.01 3.88 0.96
C GLY A 197 -24.81 3.05 -0.04
N PRO A 198 -25.94 3.58 -0.55
CA PRO A 198 -26.72 2.89 -1.57
C PRO A 198 -25.86 2.71 -2.84
N ALA A 199 -25.99 1.53 -3.46
CA ALA A 199 -25.39 1.30 -4.77
C ALA A 199 -26.11 2.16 -5.83
N ALA A 200 -25.33 2.79 -6.70
CA ALA A 200 -25.82 3.53 -7.86
C ALA A 200 -25.61 2.69 -9.15
N PRO A 201 -26.31 3.01 -10.25
CA PRO A 201 -25.98 2.46 -11.56
C PRO A 201 -24.50 2.71 -11.88
N PHE A 202 -23.80 1.68 -12.35
CA PHE A 202 -22.37 1.74 -12.62
C PHE A 202 -22.12 1.61 -14.12
N GLU A 203 -21.55 2.65 -14.70
CA GLU A 203 -21.21 2.70 -16.12
C GLU A 203 -19.86 2.02 -16.38
N LEU A 204 -19.87 1.07 -17.31
CA LEU A 204 -18.69 0.35 -17.77
C LEU A 204 -17.95 1.16 -18.84
N PRO A 205 -16.66 0.85 -19.11
CA PRO A 205 -15.88 1.57 -20.13
C PRO A 205 -16.49 1.51 -21.54
N ASP A 206 -17.32 0.52 -21.82
CA ASP A 206 -18.03 0.35 -23.10
C ASP A 206 -19.44 0.97 -23.12
N GLY A 207 -19.80 1.74 -22.09
CA GLY A 207 -21.09 2.43 -21.96
C GLY A 207 -22.25 1.57 -21.45
N ARG A 208 -22.04 0.26 -21.20
CA ARG A 208 -23.07 -0.57 -20.57
C ARG A 208 -23.24 -0.18 -19.10
N ILE A 209 -24.48 -0.31 -18.59
CA ILE A 209 -24.81 0.05 -17.21
C ILE A 209 -25.12 -1.21 -16.41
N ILE A 210 -24.37 -1.45 -15.33
CA ILE A 210 -24.71 -2.43 -14.31
C ILE A 210 -25.68 -1.78 -13.32
N LYS A 211 -26.86 -2.37 -13.18
CA LYS A 211 -27.91 -1.88 -12.27
C LYS A 211 -27.65 -2.34 -10.84
N PRO A 212 -28.01 -1.55 -9.82
CA PRO A 212 -28.04 -2.02 -8.44
C PRO A 212 -28.86 -3.31 -8.31
N GLY A 213 -28.33 -4.28 -7.55
CA GLY A 213 -28.93 -5.61 -7.38
C GLY A 213 -28.40 -6.68 -8.34
N THR A 214 -27.69 -6.31 -9.40
CA THR A 214 -26.90 -7.28 -10.18
C THR A 214 -25.77 -7.84 -9.30
N PRO A 215 -25.52 -9.16 -9.27
CA PRO A 215 -24.40 -9.72 -8.54
C PRO A 215 -23.06 -9.25 -9.14
N VAL A 216 -22.24 -8.58 -8.33
CA VAL A 216 -20.97 -7.99 -8.77
C VAL A 216 -19.82 -8.47 -7.88
N ILE A 217 -18.79 -9.05 -8.48
CA ILE A 217 -17.53 -9.35 -7.81
C ILE A 217 -16.49 -8.30 -8.20
N THR A 218 -15.79 -7.76 -7.21
CA THR A 218 -14.71 -6.79 -7.44
C THR A 218 -13.37 -7.37 -7.03
N TYR A 219 -12.33 -7.06 -7.81
CA TYR A 219 -10.93 -7.32 -7.47
C TYR A 219 -10.16 -6.03 -7.76
N ALA A 220 -9.34 -5.55 -6.81
CA ALA A 220 -8.66 -4.26 -6.97
C ALA A 220 -7.26 -4.25 -6.38
N ASN A 221 -6.28 -3.95 -7.24
CA ASN A 221 -4.87 -3.78 -6.88
C ASN A 221 -4.22 -2.70 -7.74
N ASN A 222 -3.04 -2.20 -7.35
CA ASN A 222 -2.35 -1.15 -8.14
C ASN A 222 -1.90 -1.68 -9.51
N HIS A 223 -1.42 -2.91 -9.57
CA HIS A 223 -1.07 -3.64 -10.78
C HIS A 223 -1.77 -4.98 -10.82
N MET A 224 -2.03 -5.46 -12.03
CA MET A 224 -2.47 -6.83 -12.29
C MET A 224 -1.27 -7.76 -12.24
N GLU A 225 -1.14 -8.56 -11.17
CA GLU A 225 0.04 -9.42 -10.95
C GLU A 225 -0.26 -10.67 -10.07
N PRO A 226 0.53 -11.75 -10.20
CA PRO A 226 0.39 -12.94 -9.36
C PRO A 226 0.56 -12.71 -7.87
N MET A 227 1.43 -11.77 -7.48
CA MET A 227 1.69 -11.41 -6.08
C MET A 227 0.40 -10.94 -5.35
N ARG A 228 -0.60 -10.47 -6.10
CA ARG A 228 -1.92 -10.09 -5.59
C ARG A 228 -3.00 -11.14 -5.84
N GLY A 229 -2.60 -12.37 -6.16
CA GLY A 229 -3.48 -13.51 -6.38
C GLY A 229 -4.32 -13.44 -7.64
N LEU A 230 -3.94 -12.63 -8.63
CA LEU A 230 -4.70 -12.48 -9.87
C LEU A 230 -4.96 -13.81 -10.57
N HIS A 231 -3.96 -14.71 -10.58
CA HIS A 231 -4.06 -16.03 -11.20
C HIS A 231 -5.02 -16.97 -10.46
N ILE A 232 -5.05 -16.93 -9.13
CA ILE A 232 -6.02 -17.68 -8.34
C ILE A 232 -7.43 -17.13 -8.55
N PHE A 233 -7.57 -15.80 -8.50
CA PHE A 233 -8.84 -15.13 -8.76
C PHE A 233 -9.38 -15.51 -10.13
N ALA A 234 -8.56 -15.39 -11.19
CA ALA A 234 -8.95 -15.73 -12.56
C ALA A 234 -9.42 -17.20 -12.67
N ARG A 235 -8.73 -18.14 -12.02
CA ARG A 235 -9.12 -19.57 -12.00
C ARG A 235 -10.41 -19.86 -11.25
N ALA A 236 -10.83 -19.00 -10.33
CA ALA A 236 -12.12 -19.15 -9.64
C ALA A 236 -13.32 -18.70 -10.49
N LEU A 237 -13.08 -17.87 -11.51
CA LEU A 237 -14.14 -17.24 -12.32
C LEU A 237 -14.94 -18.19 -13.22
N PRO A 238 -14.36 -19.21 -13.90
CA PRO A 238 -15.14 -20.07 -14.79
C PRO A 238 -16.33 -20.72 -14.10
N ARG A 239 -16.11 -21.28 -12.90
CA ARG A 239 -17.18 -21.91 -12.12
C ARG A 239 -18.17 -20.89 -11.56
N LEU A 240 -17.72 -19.70 -11.17
CA LEU A 240 -18.63 -18.61 -10.78
C LEU A 240 -19.55 -18.24 -11.94
N MET A 241 -19.00 -18.05 -13.12
CA MET A 241 -19.71 -17.62 -14.32
C MET A 241 -20.66 -18.69 -14.86
N ASP A 242 -20.37 -19.97 -14.66
CA ASP A 242 -21.26 -21.10 -14.94
C ASP A 242 -22.42 -21.16 -13.96
N GLN A 243 -22.15 -21.05 -12.66
CA GLN A 243 -23.13 -21.24 -11.59
C GLN A 243 -23.99 -20.01 -11.29
N VAL A 244 -23.55 -18.82 -11.72
CA VAL A 244 -24.23 -17.54 -11.55
C VAL A 244 -24.14 -16.76 -12.87
N PRO A 245 -25.00 -17.09 -13.86
CA PRO A 245 -24.94 -16.52 -15.21
C PRO A 245 -25.02 -14.98 -15.26
N GLU A 246 -25.70 -14.37 -14.31
CA GLU A 246 -25.90 -12.92 -14.20
C GLU A 246 -24.70 -12.17 -13.58
N ALA A 247 -23.75 -12.88 -12.97
CA ALA A 247 -22.63 -12.27 -12.26
C ALA A 247 -21.75 -11.42 -13.19
N GLN A 248 -21.40 -10.23 -12.72
CA GLN A 248 -20.44 -9.32 -13.38
C GLN A 248 -19.16 -9.26 -12.55
N VAL A 249 -18.02 -9.18 -13.23
CA VAL A 249 -16.70 -9.12 -12.59
C VAL A 249 -15.99 -7.84 -12.97
N LEU A 250 -15.62 -7.02 -11.99
CA LEU A 250 -14.87 -5.78 -12.18
C LEU A 250 -13.43 -5.96 -11.67
N VAL A 251 -12.44 -5.80 -12.55
CA VAL A 251 -11.02 -5.96 -12.25
C VAL A 251 -10.31 -4.62 -12.37
N PHE A 252 -9.86 -4.06 -11.25
CA PHE A 252 -9.12 -2.81 -11.18
C PHE A 252 -7.63 -3.08 -11.01
N GLY A 253 -6.82 -2.34 -11.78
CA GLY A 253 -5.37 -2.37 -11.71
C GLY A 253 -4.74 -2.02 -13.05
N LYS A 254 -3.54 -1.45 -13.01
CA LYS A 254 -2.81 -1.12 -14.23
C LYS A 254 -2.24 -2.37 -14.87
N GLU A 255 -2.29 -2.40 -16.20
CA GLU A 255 -1.34 -3.13 -17.02
C GLU A 255 -0.05 -2.30 -17.18
N GLY A 256 1.07 -2.96 -17.43
CA GLY A 256 2.31 -2.28 -17.83
C GLY A 256 3.54 -2.65 -16.99
N PRO A 257 4.67 -1.97 -17.25
CA PRO A 257 5.97 -2.38 -16.74
C PRO A 257 6.14 -2.09 -15.24
N ARG A 258 6.86 -2.99 -14.55
CA ARG A 258 7.27 -2.91 -13.13
C ARG A 258 6.14 -3.13 -12.11
N PRO A 259 5.37 -4.24 -12.19
CA PRO A 259 4.64 -4.72 -11.03
C PRO A 259 5.62 -5.11 -9.91
N TYR A 260 5.15 -5.24 -8.67
CA TYR A 260 6.01 -5.53 -7.54
C TYR A 260 6.68 -6.91 -7.66
N GLY A 261 5.91 -7.90 -8.12
CA GLY A 261 6.34 -9.28 -8.28
C GLY A 261 7.13 -9.58 -9.57
N GLY A 262 7.47 -8.57 -10.38
CA GLY A 262 8.21 -8.75 -11.62
C GLY A 262 7.36 -9.00 -12.87
N SER A 263 8.00 -8.94 -14.04
CA SER A 263 7.34 -9.08 -15.34
C SER A 263 6.98 -10.54 -15.66
N PRO A 264 5.93 -10.79 -16.48
CA PRO A 264 5.56 -12.13 -16.88
C PRO A 264 6.68 -12.86 -17.64
N PRO A 265 6.84 -14.18 -17.45
CA PRO A 265 7.78 -14.97 -18.21
C PRO A 265 7.41 -14.95 -19.70
N GLY A 266 8.41 -14.73 -20.56
CA GLY A 266 8.20 -14.61 -22.01
C GLY A 266 7.70 -13.25 -22.51
N GLY A 267 7.51 -12.27 -21.61
CA GLY A 267 7.04 -10.92 -21.96
C GLY A 267 5.51 -10.79 -22.02
N GLY A 268 5.02 -9.67 -22.55
CA GLY A 268 3.58 -9.35 -22.58
C GLY A 268 3.05 -8.83 -21.25
N SER A 269 1.73 -8.94 -21.04
CA SER A 269 1.07 -8.55 -19.78
C SER A 269 0.66 -9.75 -18.94
N TRP A 270 0.61 -9.56 -17.61
CA TRP A 270 0.06 -10.58 -16.70
C TRP A 270 -1.41 -10.88 -17.00
N GLN A 271 -2.19 -9.89 -17.43
CA GLN A 271 -3.59 -10.08 -17.81
C GLN A 271 -3.69 -11.05 -18.99
N GLU A 272 -2.92 -10.83 -20.06
CA GLU A 272 -2.88 -11.73 -21.21
C GLU A 272 -2.47 -13.13 -20.78
N LEU A 273 -1.35 -13.27 -20.05
CA LEU A 273 -0.81 -14.57 -19.65
C LEU A 273 -1.79 -15.36 -18.77
N ILE A 274 -2.41 -14.72 -17.78
CA ILE A 274 -3.26 -15.38 -16.78
C ILE A 274 -4.63 -15.76 -17.36
N PHE A 275 -5.19 -14.93 -18.23
CA PHE A 275 -6.56 -15.12 -18.72
C PHE A 275 -6.67 -15.85 -20.06
N ARG A 276 -5.56 -16.04 -20.81
CA ARG A 276 -5.55 -16.56 -22.20
C ARG A 276 -6.39 -17.81 -22.44
N ASP A 277 -6.29 -18.79 -21.55
CA ASP A 277 -6.81 -20.15 -21.77
C ASP A 277 -8.00 -20.49 -20.85
N LEU A 278 -8.61 -19.48 -20.22
CA LEU A 278 -9.74 -19.65 -19.31
C LEU A 278 -11.08 -19.52 -20.07
N PRO A 279 -12.05 -20.44 -19.84
CA PRO A 279 -13.36 -20.38 -20.50
C PRO A 279 -14.23 -19.32 -19.81
N LEU A 280 -13.98 -18.05 -20.14
CA LEU A 280 -14.63 -16.88 -19.55
C LEU A 280 -15.49 -16.16 -20.57
N ASP A 281 -16.64 -15.67 -20.13
CA ASP A 281 -17.50 -14.82 -20.92
C ASP A 281 -17.00 -13.37 -20.83
N ALA A 282 -16.35 -12.90 -21.90
CA ALA A 282 -15.80 -11.54 -21.97
C ALA A 282 -16.87 -10.44 -21.82
N SER A 283 -18.15 -10.74 -22.05
CA SER A 283 -19.22 -9.76 -21.82
C SER A 283 -19.49 -9.52 -20.34
N ARG A 284 -18.98 -10.38 -19.44
CA ARG A 284 -19.18 -10.33 -17.98
C ARG A 284 -17.90 -10.05 -17.19
N LEU A 285 -16.76 -9.96 -17.86
CA LEU A 285 -15.46 -9.64 -17.27
C LEU A 285 -14.98 -8.28 -17.76
N HIS A 286 -14.86 -7.33 -16.83
CA HIS A 286 -14.58 -5.94 -17.14
C HIS A 286 -13.25 -5.51 -16.53
N PHE A 287 -12.23 -5.35 -17.36
CA PHE A 287 -10.94 -4.79 -16.95
C PHE A 287 -11.03 -3.27 -16.92
N MET A 288 -11.05 -2.71 -15.72
CA MET A 288 -11.27 -1.28 -15.47
C MET A 288 -9.98 -0.46 -15.53
N GLY A 289 -8.82 -1.12 -15.58
CA GLY A 289 -7.53 -0.45 -15.60
C GLY A 289 -7.27 0.38 -14.33
N LYS A 290 -6.56 1.51 -14.50
CA LYS A 290 -6.46 2.55 -13.45
C LYS A 290 -7.72 3.40 -13.48
N ALA A 291 -8.56 3.28 -12.47
CA ALA A 291 -9.77 4.10 -12.32
C ALA A 291 -9.56 5.27 -11.35
N PRO A 292 -10.37 6.34 -11.47
CA PRO A 292 -10.53 7.33 -10.40
C PRO A 292 -10.96 6.66 -9.08
N HIS A 293 -10.54 7.24 -7.95
CA HIS A 293 -10.85 6.69 -6.63
C HIS A 293 -12.35 6.57 -6.37
N GLU A 294 -13.12 7.59 -6.74
CA GLU A 294 -14.59 7.57 -6.62
C GLU A 294 -15.24 6.42 -7.38
N THR A 295 -14.72 6.06 -8.55
CA THR A 295 -15.19 4.90 -9.33
C THR A 295 -14.92 3.60 -8.59
N LEU A 296 -13.77 3.45 -7.95
CA LEU A 296 -13.46 2.28 -7.13
C LEU A 296 -14.42 2.18 -5.91
N LEU A 297 -14.66 3.29 -5.22
CA LEU A 297 -15.61 3.33 -4.09
C LEU A 297 -17.05 3.03 -4.52
N ALA A 298 -17.47 3.50 -5.70
CA ALA A 298 -18.76 3.15 -6.28
C ALA A 298 -18.87 1.65 -6.57
N ALA A 299 -17.81 1.03 -7.12
CA ALA A 299 -17.76 -0.40 -7.36
C ALA A 299 -17.82 -1.22 -6.06
N PHE A 300 -17.13 -0.76 -5.00
CA PHE A 300 -17.22 -1.37 -3.66
C PHE A 300 -18.66 -1.38 -3.14
N ARG A 301 -19.36 -0.24 -3.18
CA ARG A 301 -20.76 -0.15 -2.75
C ARG A 301 -21.71 -1.01 -3.58
N LEU A 302 -21.40 -1.23 -4.85
CA LEU A 302 -22.15 -2.13 -5.74
C LEU A 302 -21.88 -3.62 -5.48
N SER A 303 -20.71 -3.97 -4.94
CA SER A 303 -20.22 -5.34 -4.92
C SER A 303 -20.99 -6.28 -3.98
N SER A 304 -21.25 -7.50 -4.46
CA SER A 304 -21.66 -8.66 -3.66
C SER A 304 -20.51 -9.16 -2.78
N ALA A 305 -19.28 -9.14 -3.32
CA ALA A 305 -18.05 -9.34 -2.55
C ALA A 305 -16.86 -8.63 -3.20
N HIS A 306 -15.87 -8.31 -2.38
CA HIS A 306 -14.56 -7.84 -2.80
C HIS A 306 -13.49 -8.89 -2.50
N VAL A 307 -12.71 -9.24 -3.51
CA VAL A 307 -11.58 -10.17 -3.38
C VAL A 307 -10.29 -9.39 -3.18
N TYR A 308 -9.61 -9.68 -2.08
CA TYR A 308 -8.27 -9.14 -1.80
C TYR A 308 -7.29 -10.26 -1.47
N TYR A 309 -6.63 -10.79 -2.49
CA TYR A 309 -5.57 -11.77 -2.30
C TYR A 309 -4.21 -11.08 -2.33
N THR A 310 -3.27 -11.60 -1.57
CA THR A 310 -1.89 -11.12 -1.55
C THR A 310 -0.97 -12.17 -0.98
N TYR A 311 0.26 -12.24 -1.50
CA TYR A 311 1.36 -12.93 -0.83
C TYR A 311 1.60 -12.28 0.55
N PRO A 312 2.43 -12.88 1.42
CA PRO A 312 2.89 -12.25 2.66
C PRO A 312 3.73 -11.00 2.39
N PHE A 313 3.06 -9.91 2.06
CA PHE A 313 3.57 -8.63 1.60
C PHE A 313 2.73 -7.49 2.17
N VAL A 314 3.09 -6.25 1.88
CA VAL A 314 2.43 -5.03 2.39
C VAL A 314 0.91 -5.06 2.17
N LEU A 315 0.18 -4.78 3.24
CA LEU A 315 -1.27 -4.63 3.26
C LEU A 315 -1.66 -3.37 2.46
N SER A 316 -2.54 -3.52 1.47
CA SER A 316 -3.00 -2.40 0.64
C SER A 316 -4.06 -1.58 1.35
N TRP A 317 -4.06 -0.26 1.17
CA TRP A 317 -5.18 0.57 1.60
C TRP A 317 -6.51 0.16 0.96
N SER A 318 -6.51 -0.39 -0.26
CA SER A 318 -7.74 -0.79 -0.95
C SER A 318 -8.60 -1.80 -0.17
N VAL A 319 -7.98 -2.71 0.61
CA VAL A 319 -8.77 -3.64 1.44
C VAL A 319 -9.41 -2.91 2.62
N VAL A 320 -8.71 -1.95 3.22
CA VAL A 320 -9.24 -1.09 4.28
C VAL A 320 -10.37 -0.22 3.73
N GLU A 321 -10.23 0.35 2.53
CA GLU A 321 -11.27 1.13 1.87
C GLU A 321 -12.51 0.28 1.53
N ALA A 322 -12.32 -0.97 1.11
CA ALA A 322 -13.42 -1.91 0.90
C ALA A 322 -14.14 -2.21 2.22
N MET A 323 -13.40 -2.48 3.30
CA MET A 323 -13.97 -2.65 4.65
C MET A 323 -14.73 -1.39 5.09
N ALA A 324 -14.14 -0.20 4.91
CA ALA A 324 -14.73 1.09 5.23
C ALA A 324 -15.98 1.39 4.39
N SER A 325 -16.06 0.87 3.16
CA SER A 325 -17.24 0.95 2.30
C SER A 325 -18.35 -0.05 2.66
N GLY A 326 -18.11 -0.93 3.63
CA GLY A 326 -19.05 -1.99 4.02
C GLY A 326 -19.12 -3.14 3.01
N CYS A 327 -18.02 -3.42 2.30
CA CYS A 327 -17.91 -4.60 1.46
C CYS A 327 -17.86 -5.87 2.28
N TYR A 328 -18.40 -6.95 1.71
CA TYR A 328 -18.05 -8.29 2.17
C TYR A 328 -16.69 -8.65 1.56
N VAL A 329 -15.64 -8.65 2.38
CA VAL A 329 -14.27 -8.90 1.95
C VAL A 329 -13.91 -10.37 2.09
N ILE A 330 -13.41 -10.95 1.00
CA ILE A 330 -12.83 -12.30 0.94
C ILE A 330 -11.34 -12.14 0.65
N GLY A 331 -10.52 -12.44 1.66
CA GLY A 331 -9.07 -12.33 1.60
C GLY A 331 -8.38 -13.67 1.47
N SER A 332 -7.11 -13.66 1.04
CA SER A 332 -6.24 -14.81 1.20
C SER A 332 -5.81 -14.96 2.65
N ASP A 333 -5.78 -16.18 3.16
CA ASP A 333 -5.24 -16.55 4.47
C ASP A 333 -3.71 -16.45 4.46
N THR A 334 -3.21 -15.21 4.43
CA THR A 334 -1.79 -14.87 4.48
C THR A 334 -1.55 -13.90 5.65
N PRO A 335 -0.35 -13.93 6.28
CA PRO A 335 -0.03 -13.13 7.46
C PRO A 335 -0.49 -11.65 7.46
N PRO A 336 -0.29 -10.84 6.38
CA PRO A 336 -0.71 -9.44 6.41
C PRO A 336 -2.22 -9.24 6.61
N LEU A 337 -3.04 -10.20 6.16
CA LEU A 337 -4.49 -10.07 6.26
C LEU A 337 -5.02 -10.26 7.68
N HIS A 338 -4.29 -10.97 8.54
CA HIS A 338 -4.68 -11.19 9.94
C HIS A 338 -4.64 -9.92 10.78
N ASP A 339 -3.93 -8.88 10.33
CA ASP A 339 -3.91 -7.58 11.00
C ASP A 339 -5.25 -6.82 10.82
N ALA A 340 -5.96 -7.08 9.72
CA ALA A 340 -7.21 -6.40 9.37
C ALA A 340 -8.46 -7.30 9.48
N ILE A 341 -8.33 -8.59 9.15
CA ILE A 341 -9.45 -9.52 8.99
C ILE A 341 -9.30 -10.68 9.98
N LYS A 342 -10.37 -10.92 10.72
CA LYS A 342 -10.60 -12.13 11.51
C LYS A 342 -11.65 -12.99 10.79
N ASP A 343 -11.25 -14.18 10.35
CA ASP A 343 -12.12 -15.08 9.58
C ASP A 343 -13.47 -15.31 10.27
N GLY A 344 -14.55 -15.17 9.52
CA GLY A 344 -15.93 -15.33 9.99
C GLY A 344 -16.44 -14.25 10.93
N ALA A 345 -15.63 -13.26 11.31
CA ALA A 345 -16.02 -12.17 12.21
C ALA A 345 -16.24 -10.84 11.48
N ASN A 346 -15.30 -10.45 10.60
CA ASN A 346 -15.36 -9.19 9.84
C ASN A 346 -14.96 -9.35 8.36
N GLY A 347 -14.88 -10.60 7.88
CA GLY A 347 -14.54 -10.99 6.53
C GLY A 347 -14.33 -12.50 6.45
N ARG A 348 -13.87 -13.01 5.31
CA ARG A 348 -13.39 -14.40 5.19
C ARG A 348 -11.94 -14.44 4.79
N LEU A 349 -11.19 -15.40 5.34
CA LEU A 349 -9.84 -15.74 4.92
C LEU A 349 -9.84 -17.16 4.36
N LEU A 350 -9.38 -17.31 3.13
CA LEU A 350 -9.40 -18.57 2.39
C LEU A 350 -7.98 -18.97 1.99
N PRO A 351 -7.68 -20.28 1.88
CA PRO A 351 -6.36 -20.73 1.44
C PRO A 351 -5.95 -20.09 0.11
N PHE A 352 -4.73 -19.55 0.03
CA PHE A 352 -4.28 -18.80 -1.15
C PHE A 352 -4.34 -19.64 -2.43
N PHE A 353 -3.88 -20.90 -2.40
CA PHE A 353 -3.76 -21.75 -3.58
C PHE A 353 -5.03 -22.55 -3.91
N ASP A 354 -6.18 -22.20 -3.34
CA ASP A 354 -7.44 -22.92 -3.54
C ASP A 354 -8.48 -22.08 -4.30
N PRO A 355 -8.42 -22.05 -5.65
CA PRO A 355 -9.42 -21.36 -6.46
C PRO A 355 -10.81 -21.99 -6.36
N HIS A 356 -10.94 -23.25 -5.94
CA HIS A 356 -12.23 -23.91 -5.79
C HIS A 356 -12.99 -23.32 -4.59
N THR A 357 -12.31 -23.20 -3.45
CA THR A 357 -12.85 -22.59 -2.24
C THR A 357 -13.17 -21.11 -2.46
N LEU A 358 -12.30 -20.37 -3.16
CA LEU A 358 -12.62 -18.99 -3.57
C LEU A 358 -13.89 -18.94 -4.42
N SER A 359 -13.99 -19.79 -5.45
CA SER A 359 -15.17 -19.84 -6.33
C SER A 359 -16.46 -20.11 -5.55
N GLN A 360 -16.44 -21.02 -4.57
CA GLN A 360 -17.60 -21.26 -3.71
C GLN A 360 -18.01 -20.04 -2.89
N ALA A 361 -17.06 -19.38 -2.25
CA ALA A 361 -17.36 -18.16 -1.48
C ALA A 361 -17.95 -17.05 -2.37
N LEU A 362 -17.48 -16.92 -3.62
CA LEU A 362 -18.03 -15.96 -4.59
C LEU A 362 -19.46 -16.33 -5.03
N ILE A 363 -19.72 -17.61 -5.29
CA ILE A 363 -21.06 -18.08 -5.64
C ILE A 363 -22.04 -17.84 -4.50
N GLU A 364 -21.64 -18.14 -3.26
CA GLU A 364 -22.45 -17.86 -2.07
C GLU A 364 -22.73 -16.36 -1.90
N ALA A 365 -21.70 -15.51 -2.07
CA ALA A 365 -21.86 -14.05 -2.02
C ALA A 365 -22.87 -13.54 -3.05
N CYS A 366 -22.85 -14.09 -4.27
CA CYS A 366 -23.80 -13.73 -5.31
C CYS A 366 -25.22 -14.23 -5.04
N ARG A 367 -25.38 -15.48 -4.57
CA ARG A 367 -26.70 -16.09 -4.32
C ARG A 367 -27.37 -15.58 -3.05
N TYR A 368 -26.59 -15.12 -2.06
CA TYR A 368 -27.08 -14.64 -0.77
C TYR A 368 -26.60 -13.21 -0.48
N PRO A 369 -27.05 -12.19 -1.23
CA PRO A 369 -26.48 -10.85 -1.16
C PRO A 369 -26.58 -10.18 0.22
N ARG A 370 -27.58 -10.56 1.03
CA ARG A 370 -27.74 -10.10 2.43
C ARG A 370 -27.23 -11.10 3.48
N GLY A 371 -26.77 -12.27 3.06
CA GLY A 371 -26.31 -13.34 3.96
C GLY A 371 -25.08 -12.94 4.79
N PHE A 372 -24.34 -11.93 4.34
CA PHE A 372 -23.09 -11.48 4.95
C PHE A 372 -23.15 -10.05 5.50
N ASP A 373 -24.36 -9.49 5.70
CA ASP A 373 -24.54 -8.13 6.23
C ASP A 373 -23.86 -7.91 7.59
N TYR A 374 -23.82 -8.96 8.42
CA TYR A 374 -23.12 -8.90 9.71
C TYR A 374 -21.60 -8.73 9.54
N LEU A 375 -20.99 -9.45 8.58
CA LEU A 375 -19.56 -9.29 8.24
C LEU A 375 -19.28 -7.90 7.68
N ARG A 376 -20.14 -7.39 6.81
CA ARG A 376 -20.03 -6.04 6.23
C ARG A 376 -20.01 -4.95 7.32
N LYS A 377 -20.92 -5.05 8.29
CA LYS A 377 -20.98 -4.11 9.43
C LYS A 377 -19.73 -4.23 10.31
N ALA A 378 -19.27 -5.44 10.59
CA ALA A 378 -18.08 -5.68 11.39
C ALA A 378 -16.78 -5.23 10.67
N ALA A 379 -16.69 -5.41 9.35
CA ALA A 379 -15.61 -4.91 8.51
C ALA A 379 -15.48 -3.39 8.64
N ARG A 380 -16.61 -2.69 8.50
CA ARG A 380 -16.69 -1.23 8.70
C ARG A 380 -16.24 -0.83 10.09
N ALA A 381 -16.76 -1.48 11.14
CA ALA A 381 -16.37 -1.18 12.51
C ALA A 381 -14.85 -1.31 12.71
N THR A 382 -14.25 -2.37 12.17
CA THR A 382 -12.81 -2.60 12.23
C THR A 382 -12.02 -1.50 11.49
N ALA A 383 -12.48 -1.09 10.30
CA ALA A 383 -11.84 -0.01 9.54
C ALA A 383 -11.86 1.31 10.30
N VAL A 384 -12.98 1.65 10.95
CA VAL A 384 -13.10 2.87 11.77
C VAL A 384 -12.21 2.82 13.00
N GLU A 385 -12.20 1.69 13.70
CA GLU A 385 -11.46 1.52 14.96
C GLU A 385 -9.94 1.51 14.74
N LYS A 386 -9.45 0.72 13.76
CA LYS A 386 -8.02 0.43 13.60
C LYS A 386 -7.35 1.22 12.49
N PHE A 387 -8.11 1.66 11.50
CA PHE A 387 -7.56 2.19 10.25
C PHE A 387 -8.15 3.54 9.84
N SER A 388 -8.68 4.31 10.80
CA SER A 388 -9.06 5.70 10.56
C SER A 388 -7.81 6.57 10.42
N SER A 389 -7.76 7.41 9.39
CA SER A 389 -6.69 8.39 9.19
C SER A 389 -6.57 9.38 10.36
N ARG A 390 -7.69 9.64 11.06
CA ARG A 390 -7.70 10.45 12.28
C ARG A 390 -6.92 9.78 13.41
N ALA A 391 -7.19 8.51 13.69
CA ALA A 391 -6.51 7.74 14.72
C ALA A 391 -5.02 7.58 14.39
N GLY A 392 -4.69 7.33 13.11
CA GLY A 392 -3.32 7.31 12.62
C GLY A 392 -2.60 8.64 12.87
N ALA A 393 -3.22 9.77 12.52
CA ALA A 393 -2.64 11.10 12.75
C ALA A 393 -2.44 11.40 14.25
N GLU A 394 -3.38 11.03 15.11
CA GLU A 394 -3.27 11.21 16.57
C GLU A 394 -2.09 10.40 17.14
N ALA A 395 -1.92 9.15 16.72
CA ALA A 395 -0.77 8.31 17.10
C ALA A 395 0.56 8.91 16.61
N TRP A 396 0.61 9.42 15.38
CA TRP A 396 1.77 10.15 14.87
C TRP A 396 2.08 11.41 15.68
N PHE A 397 1.08 12.18 16.11
CA PHE A 397 1.32 13.35 16.96
C PHE A 397 1.88 12.97 18.32
N SER A 398 1.42 11.87 18.92
CA SER A 398 2.03 11.35 20.15
C SER A 398 3.51 11.09 19.94
N LEU A 399 3.87 10.34 18.90
CA LEU A 399 5.25 10.02 18.58
C LEU A 399 6.09 11.27 18.30
N LEU A 400 5.58 12.22 17.52
CA LEU A 400 6.31 13.45 17.22
C LEU A 400 6.51 14.33 18.47
N ARG A 401 5.53 14.36 19.40
CA ARG A 401 5.69 15.03 20.70
C ARG A 401 6.72 14.34 21.58
N GLU A 402 6.79 13.01 21.58
CA GLU A 402 7.86 12.24 22.24
C GLU A 402 9.25 12.62 21.68
N MET A 403 9.32 12.92 20.38
CA MET A 403 10.54 13.42 19.71
C MET A 403 10.78 14.93 19.93
N GLY A 404 9.90 15.61 20.68
CA GLY A 404 10.03 17.00 21.10
C GLY A 404 9.26 18.03 20.27
N VAL A 405 8.57 17.62 19.19
CA VAL A 405 7.82 18.54 18.32
C VAL A 405 6.68 19.19 19.10
N GLN A 406 6.64 20.51 19.09
CA GLN A 406 5.51 21.28 19.64
C GLN A 406 4.35 21.25 18.64
N ILE A 407 3.32 20.48 18.93
CA ILE A 407 2.12 20.34 18.10
C ILE A 407 0.93 20.94 18.85
N PRO A 408 0.47 22.15 18.48
CA PRO A 408 -0.66 22.81 19.12
C PRO A 408 -1.91 21.93 19.17
N GLU A 409 -2.66 22.03 20.27
CA GLU A 409 -3.99 21.43 20.35
C GLU A 409 -4.94 22.21 19.45
N ALA A 410 -5.49 21.49 18.47
CA ALA A 410 -6.56 21.95 17.61
C ALA A 410 -7.31 20.71 17.13
N ASP A 411 -8.61 20.84 16.89
CA ASP A 411 -9.40 19.78 16.28
C ASP A 411 -8.82 19.45 14.89
N LEU A 412 -8.66 18.16 14.58
CA LEU A 412 -8.29 17.72 13.23
C LEU A 412 -9.38 18.22 12.27
N PRO A 413 -9.06 19.06 11.26
CA PRO A 413 -10.01 19.29 10.19
C PRO A 413 -10.28 17.97 9.48
N ALA A 414 -11.54 17.74 9.08
CA ALA A 414 -11.88 16.59 8.23
C ALA A 414 -10.96 16.58 7.00
N ALA A 415 -10.38 15.42 6.68
CA ALA A 415 -9.47 15.29 5.55
C ALA A 415 -10.22 15.73 4.27
N ARG A 416 -9.61 16.62 3.49
CA ARG A 416 -10.14 17.02 2.19
C ARG A 416 -9.41 16.25 1.10
N THR A 417 -10.21 15.64 0.23
CA THR A 417 -9.93 14.78 -0.94
C THR A 417 -8.68 15.15 -1.74
#